data_AF-A0A6A4DEE2-F1
#
_entry.id   AF-A0A6A4DEE2-F1
#
_cell.length_a   1.000
_cell.length_b   1.000
_cell.length_c   1.000
_cell.angle_alpha   90.00
_cell.angle_beta   90.00
_cell.angle_gamma   90.00
#
_symmetry.space_group_name_H-M   'P 1'
#
loop_
_entity.id
_entity.type
_entity.pdbx_description
1 polymer ?
#
loop_
_entity_poly.entity_id
_entity_poly.type
_entity_poly.pdbx_seq_one_letter_code
_entity_poly.pdbx_strand_id
1 'polypeptide(L)'
;MVPPSSTFVFDVAEGYPVLRAKIENLFESVLPRKWTPELAIYYMSTSNAYQTDSQALCNNSNAMQVPLETAWRMPRLRSGGFILELYIFVPKHVEQATSLRREAASRVQEQMSRVSEVLREQGIAAGDLHGHHAGKTPGRSSSHRVR
;
A
#
# COMPACT_ATOMS: atom_id res chain seq x y z
N MET A 1 -9.46 -12.82 18.73
CA MET A 1 -9.89 -11.65 19.51
C MET A 1 -9.26 -10.42 18.87
N VAL A 2 -10.08 -9.44 18.48
CA VAL A 2 -9.58 -8.11 18.10
C VAL A 2 -9.26 -7.38 19.41
N PRO A 3 -8.06 -6.79 19.57
CA PRO A 3 -7.77 -6.00 20.77
C PRO A 3 -8.79 -4.87 20.92
N PRO A 4 -9.19 -4.49 22.15
CA PRO A 4 -10.06 -3.34 22.35
C PRO A 4 -9.41 -2.10 21.75
N SER A 5 -10.20 -1.29 21.04
CA SER A 5 -9.75 0.02 20.55
C SER A 5 -9.32 0.87 21.74
N SER A 6 -8.05 1.26 21.76
CA SER A 6 -7.50 2.11 22.82
C SER A 6 -7.79 3.57 22.49
N THR A 7 -8.38 4.29 23.45
CA THR A 7 -8.70 5.72 23.31
C THR A 7 -7.89 6.53 24.31
N PHE A 8 -7.35 7.67 23.89
CA PHE A 8 -6.65 8.60 24.76
C PHE A 8 -6.96 10.05 24.35
N VAL A 9 -6.78 10.98 25.29
CA VAL A 9 -6.88 12.41 25.04
C VAL A 9 -5.47 12.98 24.81
N PHE A 10 -5.37 13.87 23.83
CA PHE A 10 -4.14 14.50 23.43
C PHE A 10 -4.40 15.97 23.09
N ASP A 11 -3.57 16.86 23.64
CA ASP A 11 -3.59 18.26 23.27
C ASP A 11 -2.65 18.46 22.08
N VAL A 12 -3.17 18.98 20.97
CA VAL A 12 -2.40 19.18 19.75
C VAL A 12 -1.26 20.19 19.92
N ALA A 13 -1.32 21.06 20.92
CA ALA A 13 -0.22 21.93 21.29
C ALA A 13 1.03 21.16 21.78
N GLU A 14 0.88 19.93 22.29
CA GLU A 14 2.01 19.08 22.71
C GLU A 14 2.84 18.58 21.51
N GLY A 15 2.28 18.60 20.30
CA GLY A 15 2.97 18.29 19.06
C GLY A 15 3.19 16.80 18.77
N TYR A 16 3.74 16.51 17.59
CA TYR A 16 3.87 15.16 17.06
C TYR A 16 4.72 14.21 17.94
N PRO A 17 5.87 14.62 18.54
CA PRO A 17 6.68 13.72 19.35
C PRO A 17 5.93 13.17 20.56
N VAL A 18 5.13 14.00 21.23
CA VAL A 18 4.33 13.60 22.40
C VAL A 18 3.20 12.66 21.98
N LEU A 19 2.52 12.97 20.88
CA LEU A 19 1.51 12.08 20.29
C LEU A 19 2.10 10.71 19.95
N ARG A 20 3.26 10.69 19.28
CA ARG A 20 3.94 9.46 18.87
C ARG A 20 4.33 8.61 20.08
N ALA A 21 4.89 9.22 21.13
CA ALA A 21 5.25 8.50 22.35
C ALA A 21 4.03 7.88 23.06
N LYS A 22 2.90 8.60 23.12
CA LYS A 22 1.64 8.07 23.67
C LYS A 22 1.14 6.86 22.86
N ILE A 23 1.19 6.96 21.53
CA ILE A 23 0.79 5.88 20.62
C ILE A 23 1.72 4.68 20.74
N GLU A 24 3.04 4.89 20.80
CA GLU A 24 4.04 3.83 20.96
C GLU A 24 3.82 3.05 22.25
N ASN A 25 3.59 3.74 23.38
CA ASN A 25 3.30 3.10 24.66
C ASN A 25 2.02 2.26 24.60
N LEU A 26 0.96 2.76 23.96
CA LEU A 26 -0.28 2.00 23.77
C LEU A 26 -0.06 0.82 22.83
N PHE A 27 0.67 1.02 21.74
CA PHE A 27 0.97 -0.02 20.76
C PHE A 27 1.77 -1.16 21.38
N GLU A 28 2.79 -0.86 22.18
CA GLU A 28 3.63 -1.87 22.85
C GLU A 28 2.82 -2.74 23.82
N SER A 29 1.74 -2.20 24.41
CA SER A 29 0.83 -2.98 25.25
C SER A 29 -0.03 -3.98 24.46
N VAL A 30 -0.30 -3.70 23.18
CA VAL A 30 -1.18 -4.50 22.31
C VAL A 30 -0.37 -5.46 21.42
N LEU A 31 0.75 -4.98 20.88
CA LEU A 31 1.66 -5.70 19.99
C LEU A 31 3.12 -5.49 20.46
N PRO A 32 3.54 -6.20 21.52
CA PRO A 32 4.87 -6.04 22.08
C PRO A 32 5.97 -6.30 21.05
N ARG A 33 7.01 -5.46 21.05
CA ARG A 33 8.22 -5.57 20.22
C ARG A 33 7.95 -5.52 18.71
N LYS A 34 6.81 -4.96 18.31
CA LYS A 34 6.46 -4.76 16.89
C LYS A 34 6.59 -3.31 16.45
N TRP A 35 6.77 -2.38 17.37
CA TRP A 35 7.01 -0.98 17.02
C TRP A 35 8.40 -0.82 16.40
N THR A 36 8.48 -0.09 15.29
CA THR A 36 9.76 0.32 14.70
C THR A 36 9.73 1.80 14.34
N PRO A 37 10.88 2.49 14.30
CA PRO A 37 10.96 3.91 13.95
C PRO A 37 10.36 4.24 12.57
N GLU A 38 10.36 3.29 11.64
CA GLU A 38 9.86 3.45 10.28
C GLU A 38 8.33 3.40 10.18
N LEU A 39 7.63 2.94 11.22
CA LEU A 39 6.18 2.94 11.23
C LEU A 39 5.64 4.37 11.19
N ALA A 40 4.72 4.59 10.26
CA ALA A 40 3.97 5.83 10.12
C ALA A 40 2.60 5.69 10.79
N ILE A 41 2.11 6.82 11.31
CA ILE A 41 0.77 6.94 11.89
C ILE A 41 -0.12 7.51 10.79
N TYR A 42 -1.27 6.88 10.57
CA TYR A 42 -2.24 7.29 9.57
C TYR A 42 -3.54 7.71 10.24
N TYR A 43 -4.31 8.55 9.56
CA TYR A 43 -5.65 8.94 9.99
C TYR A 43 -6.61 9.00 8.80
N MET A 44 -7.90 8.95 9.09
CA MET A 44 -8.95 9.18 8.10
C MET A 44 -9.66 10.50 8.40
N SER A 45 -9.83 11.32 7.37
CA SER A 45 -10.48 12.64 7.50
C SER A 45 -12.01 12.54 7.64
N THR A 46 -12.63 11.41 7.26
CA THR A 46 -14.09 11.19 7.33
C THR A 46 -14.40 9.78 7.85
N SER A 47 -15.57 9.56 8.48
CA SER A 47 -15.95 8.23 9.04
C SER A 47 -16.16 7.16 7.96
N ASN A 48 -16.31 7.56 6.71
CA ASN A 48 -16.63 6.65 5.61
C ASN A 48 -15.50 6.66 4.56
N ALA A 49 -14.30 7.08 4.95
CA ALA A 49 -13.14 7.02 4.07
C ALA A 49 -12.75 5.55 3.86
N TYR A 50 -12.40 5.18 2.63
CA TYR A 50 -11.82 3.86 2.40
C TYR A 50 -10.43 3.80 3.02
N GLN A 51 -9.92 2.60 3.28
CA GLN A 51 -8.53 2.43 3.77
C GLN A 51 -7.49 3.08 2.84
N THR A 52 -7.78 3.11 1.54
CA THR A 52 -6.99 3.79 0.50
C THR A 52 -6.93 5.30 0.66
N ASP A 53 -7.88 5.90 1.37
CA ASP A 53 -8.00 7.34 1.57
C ASP A 53 -7.32 7.78 2.89
N SER A 54 -6.69 6.84 3.59
CA SER A 54 -5.93 7.15 4.79
C SER A 54 -4.71 8.01 4.45
N GLN A 55 -4.47 9.02 5.29
CA GLN A 55 -3.39 9.97 5.10
C GLN A 55 -2.35 9.77 6.20
N ALA A 56 -1.06 9.79 5.82
CA ALA A 56 0.01 9.76 6.79
C ALA A 56 0.04 11.07 7.58
N LEU A 57 0.10 10.96 8.90
CA LEU A 57 0.24 12.09 9.79
C LEU A 57 1.68 12.63 9.68
N CYS A 58 1.81 13.92 9.40
CA CYS A 58 3.13 14.54 9.26
C CYS A 58 3.92 14.45 10.57
N ASN A 59 5.19 14.09 10.49
CA ASN A 59 6.08 13.99 11.66
C ASN A 59 6.58 15.34 12.19
N ASN A 60 6.27 16.43 11.49
CA ASN A 60 6.53 17.79 11.92
C ASN A 60 5.29 18.36 12.63
N SER A 61 5.44 18.82 13.87
CA SER A 61 4.32 19.32 14.70
C SER A 61 3.51 20.45 14.03
N ASN A 62 4.16 21.38 13.34
CA ASN A 62 3.46 22.50 12.68
C ASN A 62 2.70 22.02 11.45
N ALA A 63 3.33 21.16 10.65
CA ALA A 63 2.68 20.59 9.46
C ALA A 63 1.62 19.53 9.80
N MET A 64 1.67 18.95 11.01
CA MET A 64 0.62 18.07 11.55
C MET A 64 -0.64 18.86 11.94
N GLN A 65 -0.48 20.07 12.47
CA GLN A 65 -1.61 20.88 12.92
C GLN A 65 -2.58 21.25 11.79
N VAL A 66 -2.07 21.69 10.64
CA VAL A 66 -2.88 22.12 9.50
C VAL A 66 -3.91 21.07 9.03
N PRO A 67 -3.55 19.79 8.78
CA PRO A 67 -4.52 18.77 8.41
C PRO A 67 -5.48 18.41 9.55
N LEU A 68 -5.03 18.44 10.81
CA LEU A 68 -5.91 18.19 11.96
C LEU A 68 -6.94 19.32 12.14
N GLU A 69 -6.53 20.57 11.96
CA GLU A 69 -7.41 21.74 11.90
C GLU A 69 -8.39 21.69 10.75
N THR A 70 -7.95 21.20 9.60
CA THR A 70 -8.83 21.02 8.44
C THR A 70 -9.86 19.93 8.72
N ALA A 71 -9.44 18.81 9.32
CA ALA A 71 -10.34 17.76 9.78
C ALA A 71 -11.29 18.26 10.88
N TRP A 72 -10.87 19.20 11.73
CA TRP A 72 -11.73 19.85 12.74
C TRP A 72 -12.88 20.63 12.13
N ARG A 73 -12.68 21.31 11.00
CA ARG A 73 -13.71 22.15 10.37
C ARG A 73 -14.89 21.35 9.80
N MET A 74 -14.81 20.01 9.80
CA MET A 74 -15.94 19.14 9.50
C MET A 74 -17.00 19.20 10.62
N PRO A 75 -18.28 18.91 10.34
CA PRO A 75 -19.41 19.10 11.28
C PRO A 75 -19.40 18.23 12.56
N ARG A 76 -18.25 17.63 12.92
CA ARG A 76 -18.06 16.69 14.04
C ARG A 76 -17.50 17.34 15.30
N LEU A 77 -17.30 18.65 15.30
CA LEU A 77 -16.87 19.40 16.47
C LEU A 77 -17.88 19.16 17.61
N ARG A 78 -17.42 18.52 18.68
CA ARG A 78 -18.06 18.64 19.99
C ARG A 78 -17.37 19.80 20.69
N SER A 79 -18.09 20.57 21.50
CA SER A 79 -17.50 21.73 22.19
C SER A 79 -16.24 21.32 22.96
N GLY A 80 -15.07 21.79 22.50
CA GLY A 80 -13.77 21.50 23.11
C GLY A 80 -12.92 20.40 22.45
N GLY A 81 -13.36 19.78 21.34
CA GLY A 81 -12.52 18.81 20.62
C GLY A 81 -13.23 17.96 19.56
N PHE A 82 -12.55 16.93 19.09
CA PHE A 82 -13.04 15.96 18.12
C PHE A 82 -12.47 14.57 18.40
N ILE A 83 -13.07 13.55 17.80
CA ILE A 83 -12.54 12.18 17.85
C ILE A 83 -11.85 11.92 16.50
N LEU A 84 -10.60 11.48 16.58
CA LEU A 84 -9.83 11.06 15.42
C LEU A 84 -9.46 9.58 15.56
N GLU A 85 -9.70 8.81 14.51
CA GLU A 85 -9.23 7.44 14.42
C GLU A 85 -7.83 7.40 13.81
N LEU A 86 -6.92 6.71 14.50
CA LEU A 86 -5.54 6.55 14.08
C LEU A 86 -5.25 5.08 13.74
N TYR A 87 -4.46 4.88 12.70
CA TYR A 87 -4.12 3.58 12.15
C TYR A 87 -2.61 3.43 12.03
N ILE A 88 -2.10 2.24 12.34
CA ILE A 88 -0.70 1.87 12.17
C ILE A 88 -0.66 0.60 11.32
N PHE A 89 0.01 0.66 10.19
CA PHE A 89 0.19 -0.49 9.31
C PHE A 89 1.47 -1.22 9.67
N VAL A 90 1.33 -2.39 10.29
CA VAL A 90 2.46 -3.26 10.62
C VAL A 90 2.68 -4.22 9.44
N PRO A 91 3.84 -4.16 8.75
CA PRO A 91 4.14 -5.13 7.70
C PRO A 91 4.08 -6.55 8.27
N LYS A 92 3.38 -7.44 7.57
CA LYS A 92 3.47 -8.87 7.89
C LYS A 92 4.91 -9.29 7.61
N HIS A 93 5.56 -9.88 8.61
CA HIS A 93 6.84 -10.53 8.38
C HIS A 93 6.62 -11.54 7.25
N VAL A 94 7.31 -11.36 6.12
CA VAL A 94 7.24 -12.32 5.03
C VAL A 94 7.85 -13.59 5.59
N GLU A 95 7.03 -14.57 5.97
CA GLU A 95 7.52 -15.92 6.17
C GLU A 95 8.25 -16.30 4.89
N GLN A 96 9.51 -16.74 5.02
CA GLN A 96 10.29 -17.29 3.92
C GLN A 96 9.36 -18.18 3.09
N ALA A 97 9.30 -17.93 1.78
CA ALA A 97 8.36 -18.55 0.87
C ALA A 97 8.03 -19.99 1.30
N THR A 98 6.75 -20.24 1.60
CA THR A 98 6.24 -21.56 1.96
C THR A 98 6.76 -22.59 0.97
N SER A 99 6.99 -23.83 1.40
CA SER A 99 7.49 -24.92 0.53
C SER A 99 6.75 -24.96 -0.81
N LEU A 100 5.43 -24.72 -0.79
CA LEU A 100 4.56 -24.64 -1.97
C LEU A 100 4.91 -23.50 -2.94
N ARG A 101 5.26 -22.29 -2.45
CA ARG A 101 5.74 -21.20 -3.31
C ARG A 101 7.12 -21.50 -3.91
N ARG A 102 7.99 -22.15 -3.13
CA ARG A 102 9.30 -22.62 -3.62
C ARG A 102 9.16 -23.71 -4.67
N GLU A 103 8.28 -24.68 -4.46
CA GLU A 103 7.98 -25.73 -5.42
C GLU A 103 7.37 -25.17 -6.70
N ALA A 104 6.43 -24.22 -6.59
CA ALA A 104 5.86 -23.55 -7.76
C ALA A 104 6.94 -22.80 -8.56
N ALA A 105 7.81 -22.04 -7.89
CA ALA A 105 8.93 -21.35 -8.54
C ALA A 105 9.91 -22.35 -9.19
N SER A 106 10.21 -23.47 -8.52
CA SER A 106 11.06 -24.53 -9.08
C SER A 106 10.45 -25.17 -10.32
N ARG A 107 9.13 -25.41 -10.32
CA ARG A 107 8.41 -25.94 -11.49
C ARG A 107 8.41 -24.96 -12.64
N VAL A 108 8.20 -23.67 -12.37
CA VAL A 108 8.26 -22.61 -13.40
C VAL A 108 9.67 -22.54 -13.99
N GLN A 109 10.71 -22.58 -13.16
CA GLN A 109 12.10 -22.59 -13.61
C GLN A 109 12.42 -23.83 -14.46
N GLU A 110 11.96 -25.00 -14.04
CA GLU A 110 12.16 -26.25 -14.78
C GLU A 110 11.46 -26.20 -16.14
N GLN A 111 10.22 -25.68 -16.20
CA GLN A 111 9.52 -25.51 -17.47
C GLN A 111 10.22 -24.48 -18.38
N MET A 112 10.72 -23.38 -17.82
CA MET A 112 11.49 -22.40 -18.59
C MET A 112 12.78 -23.02 -19.17
N SER A 113 13.49 -23.85 -18.41
CA SER A 113 14.66 -24.58 -18.88
C SER A 113 14.31 -25.57 -20.00
N ARG A 114 13.24 -26.36 -19.84
CA ARG A 114 12.78 -27.30 -20.88
C ARG A 114 12.36 -26.57 -22.16
N VAL A 115 11.63 -25.46 -22.03
CA VAL A 115 11.22 -24.63 -23.17
C VAL A 115 12.46 -24.02 -23.86
N SER A 116 13.44 -23.55 -23.10
CA SER A 116 14.69 -23.00 -23.67
C SER A 116 15.49 -24.05 -24.46
N GLU A 117 15.50 -25.30 -23.98
CA GLU A 117 16.18 -26.40 -24.64
C GLU A 117 15.49 -26.79 -25.95
N VAL A 118 14.16 -26.92 -25.94
CA VAL A 118 13.36 -27.20 -27.14
C VAL A 118 13.49 -26.09 -28.18
N LEU A 119 13.46 -24.82 -27.76
CA LEU A 119 13.64 -23.68 -28.67
C LEU A 119 15.04 -23.69 -29.32
N ARG A 120 16.08 -24.05 -28.55
CA ARG A 120 17.44 -24.21 -29.05
C ARG A 120 17.56 -25.35 -30.06
N GLU A 121 16.94 -26.50 -29.79
CA GLU A 121 16.92 -27.66 -30.69
C GLU A 121 16.17 -27.38 -31.99
N GLN A 122 15.12 -26.57 -31.94
CA GLN A 122 14.34 -26.16 -33.11
C GLN A 122 14.98 -25.01 -33.90
N GLY A 123 16.17 -24.52 -33.51
CA GLY A 123 16.85 -23.41 -34.15
C GLY A 123 16.11 -22.07 -34.03
N ILE A 124 15.15 -21.98 -33.11
CA ILE A 124 14.39 -20.76 -32.84
C ILE A 124 15.20 -19.93 -31.85
N ALA A 125 15.86 -18.88 -32.35
CA ALA A 125 16.45 -17.88 -31.47
C ALA A 125 15.32 -17.29 -30.61
N ALA A 126 15.45 -17.35 -29.28
CA ALA A 126 14.56 -16.66 -28.36
C ALA A 126 14.64 -15.17 -28.70
N GLY A 127 13.68 -14.69 -29.49
CA GLY A 127 13.66 -13.33 -29.97
C GLY A 127 13.54 -12.39 -28.78
N ASP A 128 14.45 -11.43 -28.72
CA ASP A 128 14.33 -10.28 -27.83
C ASP A 128 12.93 -9.68 -27.96
N LEU A 129 12.21 -9.59 -26.84
CA LEU A 129 11.07 -8.70 -26.71
C LEU A 129 11.58 -7.25 -26.68
N HIS A 130 12.13 -6.78 -27.79
CA HIS A 130 12.34 -5.36 -28.04
C HIS A 130 11.03 -4.77 -28.55
N GLY A 131 10.32 -4.10 -27.65
CA GLY A 131 9.18 -3.29 -28.02
C GLY A 131 9.61 -2.21 -29.01
N HIS A 132 8.95 -2.15 -30.17
CA HIS A 132 8.97 -0.98 -31.01
C HIS A 132 7.57 -0.70 -31.57
N HIS A 133 6.98 0.38 -31.04
CA HIS A 133 6.03 1.20 -31.78
C HIS A 133 6.66 1.63 -33.12
N ALA A 134 6.03 1.34 -34.25
CA ALA A 134 5.99 2.21 -35.42
C ALA A 134 5.06 1.61 -36.48
N GLY A 135 4.01 2.37 -36.84
CA GLY A 135 3.04 1.96 -37.86
C GLY A 135 3.52 2.16 -39.29
N LYS A 136 2.90 1.45 -40.23
CA LYS A 136 2.28 2.01 -41.45
C LYS A 136 1.61 0.90 -42.27
N THR A 137 0.41 1.23 -42.76
CA THR A 137 -0.36 0.61 -43.85
C THR A 137 0.46 0.49 -45.15
N PRO A 138 0.15 -0.47 -46.05
CA PRO A 138 -0.92 -0.35 -47.06
C PRO A 138 -1.71 -1.67 -47.21
N GLY A 139 -2.98 -1.75 -47.63
CA GLY A 139 -3.66 -1.01 -48.69
C GLY A 139 -3.86 -1.93 -49.90
N ARG A 140 -4.97 -2.69 -49.96
CA ARG A 140 -5.63 -3.03 -51.23
C ARG A 140 -7.09 -3.45 -51.01
N SER A 141 -7.96 -2.70 -51.66
CA SER A 141 -9.41 -2.76 -51.64
C SER A 141 -9.96 -3.90 -52.51
N SER A 142 -11.08 -4.50 -52.09
CA SER A 142 -12.19 -4.90 -52.97
C SER A 142 -13.39 -5.33 -52.13
N SER A 143 -14.42 -4.48 -52.03
CA SER A 143 -15.73 -4.83 -51.49
C SER A 143 -16.79 -4.56 -52.57
N HIS A 144 -17.49 -5.61 -52.99
CA HIS A 144 -18.70 -5.52 -53.80
C HIS A 144 -19.90 -5.25 -52.89
N ARG A 145 -20.77 -4.30 -53.28
CA ARG A 145 -22.18 -4.25 -52.85
C ARG A 145 -23.01 -3.78 -54.04
N VAL A 146 -24.07 -4.52 -54.35
CA VAL A 146 -25.13 -4.08 -55.27
C VAL A 146 -26.38 -3.74 -54.44
N ARG A 147 -27.03 -2.66 -54.91
CA ARG A 147 -28.23 -1.93 -54.49
C ARG A 147 -29.15 -2.54 -53.44
#